data_AF-A0A815NDK4-F1
#
_entry.id   AF-A0A815NDK4-F1
#
_cell.length_a   1.000
_cell.length_b   1.000
_cell.length_c   1.000
_cell.angle_alpha   90.00
_cell.angle_beta   90.00
_cell.angle_gamma   90.00
#
_symmetry.space_group_name_H-M   'P 1'
#
loop_
_entity.id
_entity.type
_entity.pdbx_description
1 polymer ?
#
loop_
_entity_poly.entity_id
_entity_poly.type
_entity_poly.pdbx_seq_one_letter_code
_entity_poly.pdbx_strand_id
1 'polypeptide(L)'
;MKNCFKTPFRHIFQQQITDLILVFENNLNEISIKNYTTDMYEYILKFFENLKHLSVMGSFPRFFPPLVLNNLPSTTFFSSILNKLSIHIMNFDDCLALLDGRLKQLTTLILVIDNMKNHSSNVYHIDNLSNLKCFSLTIYDCLTDLYDTEILPLFRRMINLEELTLYITIRNRTTLIDGNHISNEILIHMPQLHTLKFCISIKIHRNHFIHYLSKNDIQQSFSNIKYQQMDCIVNYTYNITTYQIFSLPFMFDCLKSIGNIFPSIIFNHVRRLTVYDDVPFRHEFFHRIAWSFPLLKYLCVINFKPQSSKLDKLNLNYNQLFSVIKYPYLISLRLDMAYIHYTDQFLNQTKTHLPSLTKLTVDYERLNIVTRNFRKTTTRLNCSKIKQLIISPPIMNSIVTNMRRSKHFNLYFPLLESCVCSLEDE
;
A
#
# COMPACT_ATOMS: atom_id res chain seq x y z
N MET A 1 -24.69 16.19 12.10
CA MET A 1 -24.63 17.56 11.51
C MET A 1 -26.00 18.17 11.18
N LYS A 2 -27.11 17.83 11.87
CA LYS A 2 -28.46 18.22 11.37
C LYS A 2 -28.97 19.63 11.73
N ASN A 3 -28.29 20.44 12.57
CA ASN A 3 -28.86 21.73 13.02
C ASN A 3 -27.90 22.93 13.19
N CYS A 4 -26.68 22.93 12.61
CA CYS A 4 -25.69 24.00 12.91
C CYS A 4 -25.45 25.09 11.85
N PHE A 5 -26.17 25.15 10.71
CA PHE A 5 -25.81 26.13 9.65
C PHE A 5 -27.00 26.95 9.12
N LYS A 6 -27.50 27.87 9.96
CA LYS A 6 -28.21 29.08 9.51
C LYS A 6 -27.23 30.27 9.52
N THR A 7 -26.16 30.17 8.74
CA THR A 7 -25.17 31.25 8.60
C THR A 7 -25.31 31.91 7.21
N PRO A 8 -25.16 33.24 7.10
CA PRO A 8 -25.24 33.97 5.82
C PRO A 8 -24.18 33.51 4.80
N PHE A 9 -23.16 32.80 5.25
CA PHE A 9 -22.12 32.22 4.41
C PHE A 9 -22.53 30.91 3.73
N ARG A 10 -23.70 30.32 4.04
CA ARG A 10 -24.11 29.03 3.48
C ARG A 10 -24.16 29.06 1.95
N HIS A 11 -24.78 30.08 1.36
CA HIS A 11 -24.83 30.25 -0.10
C HIS A 11 -23.43 30.31 -0.73
N ILE A 12 -22.48 30.96 -0.05
CA ILE A 12 -21.10 31.09 -0.52
C ILE A 12 -20.43 29.72 -0.57
N PHE A 13 -20.54 28.92 0.49
CA PHE A 13 -19.96 27.57 0.53
C PHE A 13 -20.63 26.62 -0.47
N GLN A 14 -21.95 26.70 -0.64
CA GLN A 14 -22.69 25.83 -1.56
C GLN A 14 -22.34 26.08 -3.03
N GLN A 15 -22.08 27.34 -3.41
CA GLN A 15 -21.89 27.73 -4.80
C GLN A 15 -20.43 27.90 -5.22
N GLN A 16 -19.52 28.25 -4.31
CA GLN A 16 -18.13 28.54 -4.69
C GLN A 16 -17.21 27.33 -4.67
N ILE A 17 -17.55 26.27 -3.95
CA ILE A 17 -16.71 25.07 -3.86
C ILE A 17 -16.92 24.19 -5.10
N THR A 18 -15.91 24.15 -5.96
CA THR A 18 -15.83 23.29 -7.13
C THR A 18 -14.98 22.04 -6.91
N ASP A 19 -14.09 22.09 -5.92
CA ASP A 19 -13.08 21.09 -5.63
C ASP A 19 -13.09 20.78 -4.13
N LEU A 20 -13.34 19.52 -3.78
CA LEU A 20 -13.33 19.06 -2.40
C LEU A 20 -12.41 17.86 -2.24
N ILE A 21 -11.44 17.99 -1.33
CA ILE A 21 -10.57 16.89 -0.89
C ILE A 21 -10.81 16.65 0.59
N LEU A 22 -11.27 15.45 0.93
CA LEU A 22 -11.43 15.00 2.29
C LEU A 22 -10.28 14.04 2.61
N VAL A 23 -9.49 14.38 3.64
CA VAL A 23 -8.36 13.56 4.11
C VAL A 23 -8.68 13.03 5.49
N PHE A 24 -8.77 11.71 5.62
CA PHE A 24 -8.94 11.05 6.91
C PHE A 24 -7.57 10.66 7.49
N GLU A 25 -7.22 11.24 8.63
CA GLU A 25 -6.01 10.90 9.38
C GLU A 25 -6.33 9.81 10.44
N ASN A 26 -5.46 8.80 10.51
CA ASN A 26 -5.60 7.59 11.35
C ASN A 26 -5.60 7.86 12.87
N ASN A 27 -6.70 8.38 13.42
CA ASN A 27 -6.92 8.50 14.87
C ASN A 27 -8.24 7.90 15.35
N LEU A 28 -8.93 7.11 14.53
CA LEU A 28 -10.28 6.68 14.83
C LEU A 28 -10.30 5.18 15.13
N ASN A 29 -10.40 4.87 16.43
CA ASN A 29 -10.99 3.63 16.90
C ASN A 29 -12.35 3.44 16.20
N GLU A 30 -12.57 2.27 15.62
CA GLU A 30 -13.83 1.74 15.08
C GLU A 30 -15.01 2.72 15.07
N ILE A 31 -15.01 3.69 14.13
CA ILE A 31 -16.25 4.40 13.85
C ILE A 31 -17.16 3.37 13.20
N SER A 32 -18.31 3.13 13.84
CA SER A 32 -19.36 2.28 13.29
C SER A 32 -19.65 2.68 11.84
N ILE A 33 -19.39 1.75 10.90
CA ILE A 33 -19.47 1.94 9.44
C ILE A 33 -20.92 2.17 8.97
N LYS A 34 -21.90 2.24 9.88
CA LYS A 34 -23.31 2.38 9.49
C LYS A 34 -23.55 3.73 8.78
N ASN A 35 -23.82 3.61 7.48
CA ASN A 35 -24.41 4.58 6.57
C ASN A 35 -23.60 5.84 6.19
N TYR A 36 -22.27 5.75 6.13
CA TYR A 36 -21.44 6.83 5.58
C TYR A 36 -21.83 7.27 4.16
N THR A 37 -22.32 6.35 3.32
CA THR A 37 -22.88 6.68 1.99
C THR A 37 -23.97 7.74 2.07
N THR A 38 -25.00 7.52 2.90
CA THR A 38 -26.13 8.45 3.01
C THR A 38 -25.81 9.64 3.92
N ASP A 39 -25.02 9.42 4.96
CA ASP A 39 -24.77 10.41 6.00
C ASP A 39 -23.71 11.45 5.60
N MET A 40 -22.80 11.09 4.70
CA MET A 40 -21.71 11.96 4.25
C MET A 40 -21.71 12.16 2.75
N TYR A 41 -21.57 11.08 1.98
CA TYR A 41 -21.36 11.18 0.53
C TYR A 41 -22.56 11.79 -0.22
N GLU A 42 -23.77 11.30 0.08
CA GLU A 42 -25.00 11.86 -0.47
C GLU A 42 -25.20 13.32 -0.03
N TYR A 43 -24.90 13.63 1.23
CA TYR A 43 -25.02 15.00 1.75
C TYR A 43 -24.05 15.96 1.06
N ILE A 44 -22.80 15.55 0.82
CA ILE A 44 -21.79 16.35 0.11
C ILE A 44 -22.31 16.70 -1.29
N LEU A 45 -22.74 15.71 -2.07
CA LEU A 45 -23.21 15.94 -3.43
C LEU A 45 -24.49 16.80 -3.47
N LYS A 46 -25.38 16.68 -2.48
CA LYS A 46 -26.58 17.52 -2.37
C LYS A 46 -26.28 18.94 -1.87
N PHE A 47 -25.25 19.11 -1.05
CA PHE A 47 -24.93 20.39 -0.43
C PHE A 47 -24.17 21.32 -1.38
N PHE A 48 -23.20 20.81 -2.12
CA PHE A 48 -22.36 21.60 -3.03
C PHE A 48 -22.93 21.59 -4.45
N GLU A 49 -23.55 22.70 -4.85
CA GLU A 49 -24.25 22.85 -6.13
C GLU A 49 -23.30 22.82 -7.34
N ASN A 50 -22.06 23.28 -7.14
CA ASN A 50 -21.06 23.44 -8.20
C ASN A 50 -19.86 22.49 -8.08
N LEU A 51 -19.97 21.43 -7.28
CA LEU A 51 -18.87 20.47 -7.06
C LEU A 51 -18.56 19.68 -8.34
N LYS A 52 -17.39 19.95 -8.92
CA LYS A 52 -16.88 19.25 -10.11
C LYS A 52 -15.94 18.12 -9.74
N HIS A 53 -15.12 18.32 -8.71
CA HIS A 53 -14.11 17.36 -8.28
C HIS A 53 -14.33 16.95 -6.82
N LEU A 54 -14.50 15.65 -6.59
CA LEU A 54 -14.55 15.07 -5.25
C LEU A 54 -13.45 14.04 -5.09
N SER A 55 -12.62 14.22 -4.07
CA SER A 55 -11.65 13.23 -3.66
C SER A 55 -11.78 12.92 -2.18
N VAL A 56 -11.91 11.65 -1.86
CA VAL A 56 -11.91 11.15 -0.49
C VAL A 56 -10.75 10.19 -0.35
N MET A 57 -9.75 10.63 0.41
CA MET A 57 -8.49 9.95 0.59
C MET A 57 -8.24 9.70 2.08
N GLY A 58 -7.34 8.77 2.36
CA GLY A 58 -6.63 8.84 3.61
C GLY A 58 -5.41 7.92 3.67
N SER A 59 -4.77 7.92 4.83
CA SER A 59 -3.50 7.24 5.09
C SER A 59 -3.49 5.71 4.99
N PHE A 60 -4.65 5.03 5.05
CA PHE A 60 -4.71 3.56 5.07
C PHE A 60 -6.08 3.00 4.62
N PRO A 61 -6.15 2.26 3.51
CA PRO A 61 -7.41 1.83 2.89
C PRO A 61 -8.42 1.14 3.83
N ARG A 62 -7.91 0.30 4.74
CA ARG A 62 -8.72 -0.48 5.71
C ARG A 62 -9.48 0.34 6.76
N PHE A 63 -9.19 1.63 6.90
CA PHE A 63 -9.74 2.46 7.97
C PHE A 63 -10.66 3.57 7.46
N PHE A 64 -10.94 3.61 6.16
CA PHE A 64 -11.93 4.54 5.61
C PHE A 64 -13.29 3.88 5.49
N PRO A 65 -14.37 4.59 5.79
CA PRO A 65 -15.70 4.10 5.50
C PRO A 65 -15.87 4.06 3.99
N PRO A 66 -15.96 2.86 3.39
CA PRO A 66 -16.11 2.72 1.95
C PRO A 66 -17.47 3.27 1.52
N LEU A 67 -17.54 3.79 0.30
CA LEU A 67 -18.83 3.99 -0.35
C LEU A 67 -19.46 2.62 -0.63
N VAL A 68 -20.68 2.44 -0.14
CA VAL A 68 -21.52 1.27 -0.40
C VAL A 68 -22.79 1.77 -1.08
N LEU A 69 -22.96 1.41 -2.35
CA LEU A 69 -24.13 1.75 -3.17
C LEU A 69 -25.09 0.56 -3.35
N ASN A 70 -24.65 -0.66 -3.02
CA ASN A 70 -25.49 -1.84 -3.12
C ASN A 70 -26.82 -1.64 -2.36
N ASN A 71 -27.94 -1.99 -3.01
CA ASN A 71 -29.31 -1.80 -2.54
C ASN A 71 -29.77 -0.33 -2.36
N LEU A 72 -28.99 0.67 -2.79
CA LEU A 72 -29.44 2.06 -2.82
C LEU A 72 -30.04 2.41 -4.19
N PRO A 73 -31.10 3.24 -4.24
CA PRO A 73 -31.66 3.73 -5.49
C PRO A 73 -30.60 4.41 -6.37
N SER A 74 -30.73 4.34 -7.70
CA SER A 74 -29.85 5.03 -8.66
C SER A 74 -29.89 6.56 -8.53
N THR A 75 -30.91 7.10 -7.87
CA THR A 75 -30.99 8.52 -7.48
C THR A 75 -30.07 8.88 -6.31
N THR A 76 -29.51 7.88 -5.63
CA THR A 76 -28.54 8.06 -4.54
C THR A 76 -27.14 8.25 -5.13
N PHE A 77 -26.42 9.25 -4.63
CA PHE A 77 -25.10 9.62 -5.13
C PHE A 77 -25.11 10.03 -6.61
N PHE A 78 -26.04 10.93 -6.97
CA PHE A 78 -26.18 11.49 -8.31
C PHE A 78 -25.52 12.88 -8.40
N SER A 79 -24.88 13.17 -9.53
CA SER A 79 -24.44 14.53 -9.88
C SER A 79 -24.43 14.73 -11.40
N SER A 80 -24.93 15.89 -11.83
CA SER A 80 -24.96 16.30 -13.24
C SER A 80 -23.73 17.08 -13.69
N ILE A 81 -22.81 17.41 -12.79
CA ILE A 81 -21.63 18.25 -13.06
C ILE A 81 -20.30 17.67 -12.57
N LEU A 82 -20.35 16.64 -11.72
CA LEU A 82 -19.16 15.98 -11.21
C LEU A 82 -18.44 15.29 -12.36
N ASN A 83 -17.23 15.76 -12.67
CA ASN A 83 -16.42 15.21 -13.76
C ASN A 83 -15.17 14.45 -13.24
N LYS A 84 -14.81 14.61 -11.96
CA LYS A 84 -13.74 13.84 -11.31
C LYS A 84 -14.19 13.27 -9.97
N LEU A 85 -14.02 11.96 -9.82
CA LEU A 85 -14.27 11.25 -8.57
C LEU A 85 -13.06 10.39 -8.18
N SER A 86 -12.64 10.52 -6.93
CA SER A 86 -11.62 9.67 -6.32
C SER A 86 -12.12 9.17 -4.96
N ILE A 87 -12.32 7.86 -4.82
CA ILE A 87 -13.04 7.31 -3.67
C ILE A 87 -12.63 5.87 -3.37
N HIS A 88 -12.82 5.47 -2.11
CA HIS A 88 -12.71 4.09 -1.65
C HIS A 88 -14.09 3.45 -1.66
N ILE A 89 -14.20 2.25 -2.22
CA ILE A 89 -15.47 1.52 -2.35
C ILE A 89 -15.33 0.13 -1.73
N MET A 90 -16.45 -0.46 -1.33
CA MET A 90 -16.43 -1.74 -0.61
C MET A 90 -16.16 -2.90 -1.56
N ASN A 91 -16.78 -2.90 -2.74
CA ASN A 91 -16.73 -4.00 -3.70
C ASN A 91 -16.82 -3.50 -5.15
N PHE A 92 -16.76 -4.43 -6.10
CA PHE A 92 -16.86 -4.11 -7.53
C PHE A 92 -18.25 -3.69 -7.99
N ASP A 93 -19.30 -4.20 -7.37
CA ASP A 93 -20.68 -3.81 -7.72
C ASP A 93 -20.89 -2.31 -7.48
N ASP A 94 -20.27 -1.76 -6.44
CA ASP A 94 -20.28 -0.32 -6.17
C ASP A 94 -19.54 0.47 -7.27
N CYS A 95 -18.51 -0.11 -7.92
CA CYS A 95 -17.86 0.47 -9.09
C CYS A 95 -18.82 0.50 -10.28
N LEU A 96 -19.50 -0.62 -10.56
CA LEU A 96 -20.47 -0.72 -11.64
C LEU A 96 -21.64 0.25 -11.43
N ALA A 97 -22.12 0.37 -10.19
CA ALA A 97 -23.14 1.33 -9.80
C ALA A 97 -22.71 2.79 -10.06
N LEU A 98 -21.44 3.16 -9.85
CA LEU A 98 -20.94 4.51 -10.19
C LEU A 98 -20.94 4.78 -11.71
N LEU A 99 -20.94 3.73 -12.52
CA LEU A 99 -20.87 3.80 -13.98
C LEU A 99 -22.24 3.56 -14.66
N ASP A 100 -23.31 3.40 -13.89
CA ASP A 100 -24.66 3.04 -14.35
C ASP A 100 -25.48 4.18 -14.98
N GLY A 101 -24.88 5.37 -15.15
CA GLY A 101 -25.60 6.55 -15.62
C GLY A 101 -25.72 7.68 -14.59
N ARG A 102 -25.54 7.40 -13.28
CA ARG A 102 -25.77 8.43 -12.23
C ARG A 102 -24.76 9.58 -12.21
N LEU A 103 -23.58 9.42 -12.82
CA LEU A 103 -22.53 10.45 -12.94
C LEU A 103 -22.21 10.76 -14.41
N LYS A 104 -23.15 11.38 -15.13
CA LYS A 104 -23.06 11.51 -16.61
C LYS A 104 -21.85 12.32 -17.11
N GLN A 105 -21.37 13.29 -16.34
CA GLN A 105 -20.24 14.14 -16.73
C GLN A 105 -18.88 13.58 -16.31
N LEU A 106 -18.83 12.37 -15.73
CA LEU A 106 -17.61 11.78 -15.20
C LEU A 106 -16.60 11.49 -16.31
N THR A 107 -15.49 12.24 -16.32
CA THR A 107 -14.36 12.04 -17.23
C THR A 107 -13.18 11.36 -16.55
N THR A 108 -13.08 11.45 -15.22
CA THR A 108 -11.99 10.85 -14.44
C THR A 108 -12.53 10.10 -13.22
N LEU A 109 -12.20 8.82 -13.11
CA LEU A 109 -12.61 7.97 -12.00
C LEU A 109 -11.40 7.24 -11.41
N ILE A 110 -11.17 7.41 -10.11
CA ILE A 110 -10.07 6.81 -9.35
C ILE A 110 -10.67 6.01 -8.20
N LEU A 111 -10.49 4.70 -8.22
CA LEU A 111 -11.10 3.76 -7.28
C LEU A 111 -10.05 2.97 -6.52
N VAL A 112 -10.35 2.74 -5.24
CA VAL A 112 -9.60 1.83 -4.36
C VAL A 112 -10.57 0.82 -3.76
N ILE A 113 -10.23 -0.46 -3.89
CA ILE A 113 -10.95 -1.61 -3.34
C ILE A 113 -9.99 -2.43 -2.49
N ASP A 114 -10.36 -2.72 -1.25
CA ASP A 114 -9.49 -3.47 -0.33
C ASP A 114 -9.49 -4.97 -0.61
N ASN A 115 -10.68 -5.54 -0.79
CA ASN A 115 -10.85 -6.97 -0.97
C ASN A 115 -12.05 -7.25 -1.86
N MET A 116 -11.78 -7.79 -3.04
CA MET A 116 -12.79 -8.30 -3.94
C MET A 116 -13.22 -9.70 -3.46
N LYS A 117 -14.42 -9.80 -2.90
CA LYS A 117 -15.02 -11.09 -2.53
C LYS A 117 -16.07 -11.47 -3.57
N ASN A 118 -16.45 -12.75 -3.61
CA ASN A 118 -17.56 -13.20 -4.45
C ASN A 118 -18.84 -12.51 -3.98
N HIS A 119 -19.55 -11.88 -4.92
CA HIS A 119 -20.80 -11.18 -4.66
C HIS A 119 -21.92 -11.72 -5.56
N SER A 120 -23.16 -11.46 -5.14
CA SER A 120 -24.35 -11.70 -5.93
C SER A 120 -24.30 -10.84 -7.19
N SER A 121 -24.33 -11.47 -8.35
CA SER A 121 -24.31 -10.84 -9.67
C SER A 121 -25.55 -9.97 -9.88
N ASN A 122 -25.50 -8.73 -9.40
CA ASN A 122 -26.47 -7.72 -9.80
C ASN A 122 -26.14 -7.30 -11.24
N VAL A 123 -27.12 -7.37 -12.13
CA VAL A 123 -26.96 -6.96 -13.53
C VAL A 123 -27.03 -5.44 -13.59
N TYR A 124 -25.88 -4.78 -13.79
CA TYR A 124 -25.81 -3.33 -14.01
C TYR A 124 -25.81 -3.00 -15.51
N HIS A 125 -26.71 -2.12 -15.94
CA HIS A 125 -26.62 -1.47 -17.24
C HIS A 125 -25.58 -0.34 -17.15
N ILE A 126 -24.41 -0.55 -17.75
CA ILE A 126 -23.34 0.45 -17.75
C ILE A 126 -23.51 1.38 -18.95
N ASP A 127 -23.89 2.64 -18.68
CA ASP A 127 -24.22 3.65 -19.68
C ASP A 127 -23.14 4.75 -19.84
N ASN A 128 -22.32 4.99 -18.80
CA ASN A 128 -21.42 6.17 -18.76
C ASN A 128 -19.99 5.93 -19.25
N LEU A 129 -19.69 4.81 -19.91
CA LEU A 129 -18.30 4.50 -20.31
C LEU A 129 -17.78 5.39 -21.45
N SER A 130 -18.67 5.99 -22.25
CA SER A 130 -18.27 6.79 -23.41
C SER A 130 -17.60 8.12 -23.05
N ASN A 131 -17.95 8.70 -21.90
CA ASN A 131 -17.40 9.99 -21.44
C ASN A 131 -16.11 9.83 -20.63
N LEU A 132 -15.85 8.63 -20.10
CA LEU A 132 -14.71 8.37 -19.24
C LEU A 132 -13.40 8.39 -20.04
N LYS A 133 -12.49 9.28 -19.68
CA LYS A 133 -11.17 9.46 -20.31
C LYS A 133 -10.04 8.92 -19.47
N CYS A 134 -10.14 9.05 -18.15
CA CYS A 134 -9.13 8.58 -17.22
C CYS A 134 -9.76 7.61 -16.22
N PHE A 135 -9.19 6.41 -16.10
CA PHE A 135 -9.62 5.41 -15.14
C PHE A 135 -8.43 4.90 -14.34
N SER A 136 -8.56 4.90 -13.02
CA SER A 136 -7.58 4.29 -12.13
C SER A 136 -8.26 3.33 -11.18
N LEU A 137 -7.71 2.13 -11.08
CA LEU A 137 -8.24 1.06 -10.25
C LEU A 137 -7.12 0.44 -9.42
N THR A 138 -7.27 0.54 -8.11
CA THR A 138 -6.41 -0.11 -7.12
C THR A 138 -7.18 -1.20 -6.40
N ILE A 139 -6.74 -2.45 -6.54
CA ILE A 139 -7.29 -3.61 -5.84
C ILE A 139 -6.15 -4.29 -5.08
N TYR A 140 -6.22 -4.26 -3.75
CA TYR A 140 -5.19 -4.88 -2.90
C TYR A 140 -5.31 -6.39 -2.79
N ASP A 141 -6.48 -6.93 -3.09
CA ASP A 141 -6.74 -8.36 -3.03
C ASP A 141 -7.88 -8.78 -3.98
N CYS A 142 -7.55 -9.55 -5.01
CA CYS A 142 -8.45 -10.02 -6.05
C CYS A 142 -8.32 -11.54 -6.26
N LEU A 143 -9.44 -12.23 -6.35
CA LEU A 143 -9.46 -13.62 -6.83
C LEU A 143 -9.31 -13.65 -8.35
N THR A 144 -8.64 -14.67 -8.86
CA THR A 144 -8.42 -14.86 -10.31
C THR A 144 -9.73 -14.82 -11.09
N ASP A 145 -10.74 -15.56 -10.64
CA ASP A 145 -12.04 -15.63 -11.32
C ASP A 145 -12.67 -14.24 -11.46
N LEU A 146 -12.61 -13.41 -10.41
CA LEU A 146 -13.17 -12.05 -10.44
C LEU A 146 -12.40 -11.12 -11.39
N TYR A 147 -11.08 -11.30 -11.52
CA TYR A 147 -10.32 -10.56 -12.51
C TYR A 147 -10.78 -10.91 -13.93
N ASP A 148 -10.93 -12.20 -14.23
CA ASP A 148 -11.29 -12.67 -15.57
C ASP A 148 -12.78 -12.42 -15.90
N THR A 149 -13.70 -12.52 -14.93
CA THR A 149 -15.16 -12.39 -15.17
C THR A 149 -15.73 -10.99 -14.95
N GLU A 150 -15.10 -10.14 -14.14
CA GLU A 150 -15.64 -8.81 -13.81
C GLU A 150 -14.77 -7.67 -14.35
N ILE A 151 -13.46 -7.73 -14.07
CA ILE A 151 -12.54 -6.63 -14.38
C ILE A 151 -12.27 -6.56 -15.89
N LEU A 152 -11.89 -7.67 -16.51
CA LEU A 152 -11.60 -7.72 -17.94
C LEU A 152 -12.83 -7.30 -18.79
N PRO A 153 -14.05 -7.82 -18.54
CA PRO A 153 -15.22 -7.37 -19.31
C PRO A 153 -15.54 -5.89 -19.17
N LEU A 154 -15.30 -5.27 -18.00
CA LEU A 154 -15.42 -3.82 -17.85
C LEU A 154 -14.42 -3.09 -18.75
N PHE A 155 -13.15 -3.51 -18.75
CA PHE A 155 -12.10 -2.91 -19.57
C PHE A 155 -12.41 -2.99 -21.07
N ARG A 156 -12.96 -4.12 -21.53
CA ARG A 156 -13.37 -4.31 -22.93
C ARG A 156 -14.41 -3.30 -23.41
N ARG A 157 -15.16 -2.67 -22.49
CA ARG A 157 -16.22 -1.68 -22.81
C ARG A 157 -15.72 -0.23 -22.74
N MET A 158 -14.51 0.01 -22.26
CA MET A 158 -13.92 1.36 -22.09
C MET A 158 -13.23 1.87 -23.36
N ILE A 159 -13.94 1.87 -24.48
CA ILE A 159 -13.38 2.14 -25.82
C ILE A 159 -12.79 3.55 -26.01
N ASN A 160 -13.27 4.54 -25.25
CA ASN A 160 -12.88 5.95 -25.35
C ASN A 160 -11.82 6.35 -24.32
N LEU A 161 -11.33 5.39 -23.55
CA LEU A 161 -10.38 5.62 -22.48
C LEU A 161 -9.02 6.01 -23.04
N GLU A 162 -8.47 7.08 -22.49
CA GLU A 162 -7.23 7.71 -22.91
C GLU A 162 -6.09 7.39 -21.94
N GLU A 163 -6.41 7.31 -20.65
CA GLU A 163 -5.47 6.96 -19.58
C GLU A 163 -6.02 5.86 -18.66
N LEU A 164 -5.19 4.83 -18.43
CA LEU A 164 -5.49 3.72 -17.53
C LEU A 164 -4.36 3.56 -16.50
N THR A 165 -4.69 3.59 -15.21
CA THR A 165 -3.74 3.29 -14.12
C THR A 165 -4.22 2.13 -13.26
N LEU A 166 -3.51 1.00 -13.29
CA LEU A 166 -3.86 -0.23 -12.57
C LEU A 166 -2.88 -0.54 -11.45
N TYR A 167 -3.39 -0.86 -10.27
CA TYR A 167 -2.65 -1.57 -9.23
C TYR A 167 -3.52 -2.76 -8.81
N ILE A 168 -3.17 -3.97 -9.20
CA ILE A 168 -4.01 -5.15 -8.92
C ILE A 168 -3.16 -6.25 -8.30
N THR A 169 -3.59 -6.80 -7.17
CA THR A 169 -3.00 -8.01 -6.58
C THR A 169 -3.95 -9.18 -6.76
N ILE A 170 -3.53 -10.21 -7.50
CA ILE A 170 -4.32 -11.38 -7.85
C ILE A 170 -3.79 -12.60 -7.12
N ARG A 171 -4.69 -13.35 -6.47
CA ARG A 171 -4.42 -14.64 -5.82
C ARG A 171 -4.98 -15.80 -6.62
N ASN A 172 -4.39 -16.97 -6.40
CA ASN A 172 -4.83 -18.26 -6.93
C ASN A 172 -4.77 -18.39 -8.46
N ARG A 173 -3.98 -17.55 -9.13
CA ARG A 173 -3.79 -17.66 -10.58
C ARG A 173 -2.78 -18.77 -10.87
N THR A 174 -3.07 -19.59 -11.88
CA THR A 174 -2.18 -20.64 -12.37
C THR A 174 -1.27 -20.18 -13.50
N THR A 175 -1.55 -19.02 -14.10
CA THR A 175 -0.80 -18.42 -15.21
C THR A 175 -0.36 -16.99 -14.88
N LEU A 176 0.69 -16.52 -15.57
CA LEU A 176 1.14 -15.14 -15.47
C LEU A 176 0.24 -14.23 -16.33
N ILE A 177 0.06 -12.98 -15.91
CA ILE A 177 -0.38 -11.90 -16.80
C ILE A 177 0.87 -11.31 -17.44
N ASP A 178 1.17 -11.83 -18.62
CA ASP A 178 2.33 -11.45 -19.42
C ASP A 178 1.97 -10.35 -20.42
N GLY A 179 2.93 -9.96 -21.25
CA GLY A 179 2.70 -8.92 -22.24
C GLY A 179 1.65 -9.28 -23.29
N ASN A 180 1.58 -10.55 -23.69
CA ASN A 180 0.55 -11.01 -24.64
C ASN A 180 -0.85 -10.89 -24.04
N HIS A 181 -1.02 -11.24 -22.76
CA HIS A 181 -2.29 -11.06 -22.07
C HIS A 181 -2.71 -9.59 -22.01
N ILE A 182 -1.81 -8.67 -21.64
CA ILE A 182 -2.15 -7.23 -21.63
C ILE A 182 -2.51 -6.74 -23.03
N SER A 183 -1.77 -7.18 -24.06
CA SER A 183 -2.06 -6.82 -25.45
C SER A 183 -3.45 -7.29 -25.90
N ASN A 184 -3.74 -8.57 -25.67
CA ASN A 184 -4.93 -9.22 -26.21
C ASN A 184 -6.20 -8.97 -25.39
N GLU A 185 -6.07 -8.72 -24.08
CA GLU A 185 -7.23 -8.58 -23.18
C GLU A 185 -7.54 -7.14 -22.79
N ILE A 186 -6.56 -6.23 -22.90
CA ILE A 186 -6.73 -4.82 -22.51
C ILE A 186 -6.51 -3.91 -23.72
N LEU A 187 -5.32 -3.93 -24.31
CA LEU A 187 -4.93 -2.92 -25.30
C LEU A 187 -5.75 -2.99 -26.59
N ILE A 188 -6.08 -4.19 -27.09
CA ILE A 188 -6.86 -4.34 -28.33
C ILE A 188 -8.26 -3.71 -28.22
N HIS A 189 -8.80 -3.59 -27.00
CA HIS A 189 -10.13 -3.06 -26.74
C HIS A 189 -10.16 -1.56 -26.41
N MET A 190 -8.99 -0.93 -26.25
CA MET A 190 -8.88 0.49 -25.90
C MET A 190 -8.05 1.24 -26.96
N PRO A 191 -8.60 1.47 -28.17
CA PRO A 191 -7.87 2.06 -29.28
C PRO A 191 -7.42 3.51 -29.03
N GLN A 192 -8.07 4.23 -28.11
CA GLN A 192 -7.73 5.61 -27.73
C GLN A 192 -6.70 5.70 -26.59
N LEU A 193 -6.29 4.56 -26.03
CA LEU A 193 -5.39 4.52 -24.88
C LEU A 193 -3.99 4.92 -25.31
N HIS A 194 -3.54 6.07 -24.80
CA HIS A 194 -2.19 6.57 -25.04
C HIS A 194 -1.30 6.42 -23.80
N THR A 195 -1.91 6.34 -22.60
CA THR A 195 -1.19 6.10 -21.36
C THR A 195 -1.74 4.88 -20.65
N LEU A 196 -0.88 3.88 -20.45
CA LEU A 196 -1.12 2.79 -19.51
C LEU A 196 -0.06 2.90 -18.41
N LYS A 197 -0.46 2.76 -17.15
CA LYS A 197 0.44 2.61 -16.01
C LYS A 197 -0.08 1.42 -15.24
N PHE A 198 0.77 0.46 -14.93
CA PHE A 198 0.30 -0.71 -14.22
C PHE A 198 1.33 -1.22 -13.21
N CYS A 199 0.80 -1.83 -12.15
CA CYS A 199 1.49 -2.74 -11.26
C CYS A 199 0.56 -3.92 -10.99
N ILE A 200 0.89 -5.08 -11.56
CA ILE A 200 0.14 -6.31 -11.39
C ILE A 200 0.98 -7.25 -10.53
N SER A 201 0.47 -7.60 -9.35
CA SER A 201 1.07 -8.58 -8.45
C SER A 201 0.28 -9.88 -8.52
N ILE A 202 0.95 -10.98 -8.82
CA ILE A 202 0.34 -12.31 -8.93
C ILE A 202 0.97 -13.20 -7.87
N LYS A 203 0.14 -13.79 -7.04
CA LYS A 203 0.55 -14.75 -6.00
C LYS A 203 0.14 -16.16 -6.43
N ILE A 204 1.14 -16.99 -6.68
CA ILE A 204 0.98 -18.36 -7.15
C ILE A 204 1.45 -19.31 -6.07
N HIS A 205 0.62 -20.29 -5.70
CA HIS A 205 1.02 -21.38 -4.81
C HIS A 205 1.97 -22.33 -5.53
N ARG A 206 3.06 -22.74 -4.89
CA ARG A 206 4.09 -23.60 -5.53
C ARG A 206 3.55 -24.92 -6.07
N ASN A 207 2.52 -25.47 -5.45
CA ASN A 207 1.90 -26.72 -5.89
C ASN A 207 1.19 -26.60 -7.24
N HIS A 208 1.00 -25.39 -7.77
CA HIS A 208 0.26 -25.13 -9.00
C HIS A 208 1.15 -24.72 -10.19
N PHE A 209 2.49 -24.69 -10.05
CA PHE A 209 3.39 -24.22 -11.10
C PHE A 209 4.43 -25.28 -11.50
N ILE A 210 4.51 -25.56 -12.81
CA ILE A 210 5.43 -26.57 -13.37
C ILE A 210 6.83 -25.95 -13.62
N HIS A 211 6.93 -24.65 -13.93
CA HIS A 211 8.20 -23.98 -14.25
C HIS A 211 8.26 -22.53 -13.74
N TYR A 212 9.17 -22.21 -12.82
CA TYR A 212 9.36 -20.81 -12.38
C TYR A 212 9.92 -19.94 -13.51
N LEU A 213 9.28 -18.78 -13.74
CA LEU A 213 9.73 -17.82 -14.74
C LEU A 213 10.84 -16.94 -14.18
N SER A 214 11.94 -16.81 -14.92
CA SER A 214 12.98 -15.86 -14.59
C SER A 214 12.53 -14.44 -14.88
N LYS A 215 13.25 -13.45 -14.33
CA LYS A 215 13.05 -12.04 -14.68
C LYS A 215 13.09 -11.85 -16.21
N ASN A 216 14.08 -12.44 -16.88
CA ASN A 216 14.29 -12.27 -18.32
C ASN A 216 13.11 -12.80 -19.13
N ASP A 217 12.56 -13.96 -18.76
CA ASP A 217 11.40 -14.55 -19.43
C ASP A 217 10.20 -13.60 -19.36
N ILE A 218 9.99 -12.99 -18.18
CA ILE A 218 8.94 -11.99 -17.97
C ILE A 218 9.20 -10.78 -18.87
N GLN A 219 10.40 -10.15 -18.82
CA GLN A 219 10.65 -8.94 -19.62
C GLN A 219 10.53 -9.20 -21.12
N GLN A 220 10.93 -10.38 -21.58
CA GLN A 220 10.84 -10.77 -22.99
C GLN A 220 9.38 -10.81 -23.47
N SER A 221 8.43 -11.24 -22.62
CA SER A 221 7.01 -11.24 -22.98
C SER A 221 6.44 -9.84 -23.26
N PHE A 222 7.06 -8.78 -22.72
CA PHE A 222 6.65 -7.39 -22.91
C PHE A 222 7.40 -6.65 -24.03
N SER A 223 8.37 -7.30 -24.67
CA SER A 223 9.24 -6.70 -25.70
C SER A 223 8.48 -6.17 -26.93
N ASN A 224 7.32 -6.75 -27.23
CA ASN A 224 6.50 -6.38 -28.37
C ASN A 224 5.37 -5.40 -28.03
N ILE A 225 5.21 -4.99 -26.77
CA ILE A 225 4.18 -4.01 -26.41
C ILE A 225 4.72 -2.61 -26.70
N LYS A 226 4.05 -1.93 -27.63
CA LYS A 226 4.38 -0.55 -28.08
C LYS A 226 4.45 0.47 -26.93
N TYR A 227 3.82 0.18 -25.80
CA TYR A 227 3.65 1.06 -24.68
C TYR A 227 4.34 0.49 -23.43
N GLN A 228 5.52 1.01 -23.11
CA GLN A 228 6.25 0.95 -21.83
C GLN A 228 7.48 0.07 -21.73
N GLN A 229 8.52 0.68 -21.16
CA GLN A 229 9.53 -0.03 -20.39
C GLN A 229 8.87 -0.62 -19.15
N MET A 230 9.16 -1.87 -18.82
CA MET A 230 8.65 -2.52 -17.60
C MET A 230 9.80 -3.09 -16.78
N ASP A 231 9.56 -3.22 -15.49
CA ASP A 231 10.38 -4.03 -14.60
C ASP A 231 9.52 -5.00 -13.78
N CYS A 232 10.15 -5.96 -13.12
CA CYS A 232 9.47 -6.86 -12.24
C CYS A 232 10.30 -7.18 -10.98
N ILE A 233 9.58 -7.42 -9.89
CA ILE A 233 10.11 -8.01 -8.66
C ILE A 233 9.55 -9.43 -8.57
N VAL A 234 10.44 -10.41 -8.43
CA VAL A 234 10.05 -11.80 -8.23
C VAL A 234 10.52 -12.22 -6.85
N ASN A 235 9.58 -12.67 -6.02
CA ASN A 235 9.87 -13.16 -4.67
C ASN A 235 9.46 -14.62 -4.55
N TYR A 236 10.41 -15.47 -4.14
CA TYR A 236 10.24 -16.91 -3.99
C TYR A 236 10.19 -17.25 -2.50
N THR A 237 8.98 -17.40 -1.98
CA THR A 237 8.75 -17.81 -0.59
C THR A 237 8.36 -19.29 -0.53
N TYR A 238 8.37 -19.90 0.65
CA TYR A 238 8.31 -21.34 0.88
C TYR A 238 7.12 -22.00 0.17
N ASN A 239 5.95 -21.34 0.19
CA ASN A 239 4.72 -21.85 -0.42
C ASN A 239 4.15 -20.97 -1.53
N ILE A 240 4.66 -19.74 -1.70
CA ILE A 240 4.09 -18.74 -2.61
C ILE A 240 5.21 -18.09 -3.42
N THR A 241 5.05 -18.06 -4.73
CA THR A 241 5.84 -17.19 -5.60
C THR A 241 5.00 -15.95 -5.91
N THR A 242 5.59 -14.78 -5.66
CA THR A 242 4.97 -13.50 -6.01
C THR A 242 5.69 -12.89 -7.19
N TYR A 243 4.97 -12.67 -8.28
CA TYR A 243 5.44 -11.91 -9.44
C TYR A 243 4.80 -10.54 -9.40
N GLN A 244 5.58 -9.48 -9.24
CA GLN A 244 5.09 -8.11 -9.29
C GLN A 244 5.67 -7.43 -10.53
N ILE A 245 4.84 -7.23 -11.54
CA ILE A 245 5.21 -6.68 -12.85
C ILE A 245 4.66 -5.26 -12.93
N PHE A 246 5.47 -4.29 -13.35
CA PHE A 246 5.05 -2.90 -13.40
C PHE A 246 5.69 -2.10 -14.54
N SER A 247 4.93 -1.14 -15.05
CA SER A 247 5.41 -0.16 -16.03
C SER A 247 6.41 0.83 -15.42
N LEU A 248 7.29 1.42 -16.22
CA LEU A 248 8.19 2.49 -15.81
C LEU A 248 7.84 3.80 -16.54
N PRO A 249 7.70 4.93 -15.81
CA PRO A 249 7.67 5.05 -14.35
C PRO A 249 6.30 4.67 -13.76
N PHE A 250 6.30 3.90 -12.67
CA PHE A 250 5.11 3.70 -11.81
C PHE A 250 5.33 4.35 -10.44
N MET A 251 4.34 5.10 -9.98
CA MET A 251 4.42 5.86 -8.72
C MET A 251 3.91 5.03 -7.55
N PHE A 252 4.82 4.28 -6.92
CA PHE A 252 4.52 3.56 -5.68
C PHE A 252 4.56 4.49 -4.47
N ASP A 253 3.49 4.56 -3.69
CA ASP A 253 3.56 5.11 -2.31
C ASP A 253 3.96 4.02 -1.29
N CYS A 254 3.49 2.79 -1.53
CA CYS A 254 3.77 1.62 -0.69
C CYS A 254 4.22 0.45 -1.55
N LEU A 255 5.24 -0.27 -1.07
CA LEU A 255 5.72 -1.50 -1.69
C LEU A 255 5.83 -2.58 -0.61
N LYS A 256 5.20 -3.74 -0.85
CA LYS A 256 5.07 -4.81 0.15
C LYS A 256 5.72 -6.10 -0.35
N SER A 257 6.24 -6.89 0.58
CA SER A 257 6.77 -8.23 0.34
C SER A 257 7.94 -8.27 -0.66
N ILE A 258 8.85 -7.30 -0.60
CA ILE A 258 10.10 -7.34 -1.37
C ILE A 258 11.10 -8.27 -0.66
N GLY A 259 11.69 -9.20 -1.42
CA GLY A 259 12.74 -10.10 -0.95
C GLY A 259 14.17 -9.56 -1.20
N ASN A 260 15.17 -10.43 -1.11
CA ASN A 260 16.59 -10.10 -1.32
C ASN A 260 16.91 -9.56 -2.73
N ILE A 261 16.03 -9.76 -3.70
CA ILE A 261 16.23 -9.39 -5.11
C ILE A 261 15.13 -8.42 -5.52
N PHE A 262 15.54 -7.20 -5.86
CA PHE A 262 14.68 -6.19 -6.48
C PHE A 262 15.51 -5.35 -7.46
N PRO A 263 14.87 -4.68 -8.44
CA PRO A 263 15.58 -3.92 -9.45
C PRO A 263 16.42 -2.77 -8.88
N SER A 264 17.55 -2.48 -9.52
CA SER A 264 18.43 -1.36 -9.21
C SER A 264 17.86 -0.01 -9.68
N ILE A 265 16.61 0.27 -9.34
CA ILE A 265 15.92 1.53 -9.64
C ILE A 265 15.72 2.33 -8.35
N ILE A 266 15.56 3.65 -8.50
CA ILE A 266 15.27 4.56 -7.39
C ILE A 266 13.77 4.79 -7.33
N PHE A 267 13.15 4.36 -6.24
CA PHE A 267 11.73 4.52 -5.96
C PHE A 267 11.49 5.80 -5.15
N ASN A 268 11.55 6.95 -5.83
CA ASN A 268 11.46 8.28 -5.19
C ASN A 268 10.14 8.55 -4.44
N HIS A 269 9.08 7.82 -4.74
CA HIS A 269 7.76 8.06 -4.14
C HIS A 269 7.44 7.11 -2.97
N VAL A 270 8.18 6.02 -2.80
CA VAL A 270 7.87 5.01 -1.80
C VAL A 270 8.16 5.54 -0.41
N ARG A 271 7.11 5.65 0.40
CA ARG A 271 7.17 6.05 1.81
C ARG A 271 7.09 4.86 2.75
N ARG A 272 6.55 3.73 2.28
CA ARG A 272 6.27 2.56 3.12
C ARG A 272 6.79 1.30 2.45
N LEU A 273 7.66 0.58 3.15
CA LEU A 273 8.28 -0.64 2.66
C LEU A 273 8.08 -1.78 3.65
N THR A 274 7.60 -2.92 3.17
CA THR A 274 7.68 -4.20 3.88
C THR A 274 8.61 -5.13 3.13
N VAL A 275 9.66 -5.60 3.81
CA VAL A 275 10.58 -6.61 3.27
C VAL A 275 10.35 -7.95 3.94
N TYR A 276 10.27 -8.99 3.12
CA TYR A 276 10.07 -10.38 3.55
C TYR A 276 10.77 -11.35 2.61
N ASP A 277 11.52 -12.28 3.20
CA ASP A 277 12.19 -13.36 2.50
C ASP A 277 12.42 -14.53 3.46
N ASP A 278 12.39 -15.75 2.95
CA ASP A 278 12.74 -16.95 3.72
C ASP A 278 14.24 -17.18 3.78
N VAL A 279 14.98 -16.54 2.87
CA VAL A 279 16.44 -16.48 2.89
C VAL A 279 16.88 -15.32 3.78
N PRO A 280 17.91 -15.48 4.64
CA PRO A 280 18.49 -14.38 5.40
C PRO A 280 18.78 -13.14 4.56
N PHE A 281 18.37 -11.96 5.05
CA PHE A 281 18.87 -10.72 4.49
C PHE A 281 20.35 -10.55 4.83
N ARG A 282 21.09 -9.89 3.95
CA ARG A 282 22.49 -9.51 4.18
C ARG A 282 22.61 -8.06 4.61
N HIS A 283 23.80 -7.60 5.00
CA HIS A 283 24.00 -6.20 5.36
C HIS A 283 23.80 -5.27 4.15
N GLU A 284 24.32 -5.68 2.99
CA GLU A 284 24.26 -4.95 1.72
C GLU A 284 22.83 -4.75 1.21
N PHE A 285 21.92 -5.65 1.60
CA PHE A 285 20.50 -5.51 1.31
C PHE A 285 19.93 -4.21 1.91
N PHE A 286 20.25 -3.90 3.16
CA PHE A 286 19.80 -2.68 3.81
C PHE A 286 20.44 -1.44 3.19
N HIS A 287 21.68 -1.53 2.72
CA HIS A 287 22.33 -0.45 1.98
C HIS A 287 21.61 -0.16 0.66
N ARG A 288 21.23 -1.22 -0.08
CA ARG A 288 20.40 -1.09 -1.29
C ARG A 288 19.03 -0.47 -0.97
N ILE A 289 18.40 -0.83 0.15
CA ILE A 289 17.15 -0.18 0.56
C ILE A 289 17.36 1.31 0.78
N ALA A 290 18.39 1.71 1.54
CA ALA A 290 18.63 3.13 1.82
C ALA A 290 18.85 3.95 0.53
N TRP A 291 19.49 3.35 -0.47
CA TRP A 291 19.73 3.99 -1.77
C TRP A 291 18.50 4.02 -2.67
N SER A 292 17.80 2.89 -2.82
CA SER A 292 16.64 2.76 -3.69
C SER A 292 15.39 3.43 -3.13
N PHE A 293 15.29 3.66 -1.82
CA PHE A 293 14.14 4.27 -1.16
C PHE A 293 14.57 5.50 -0.35
N PRO A 294 15.05 6.57 -0.99
CA PRO A 294 15.66 7.72 -0.32
C PRO A 294 14.69 8.48 0.58
N LEU A 295 13.39 8.24 0.39
CA LEU A 295 12.27 8.99 0.96
C LEU A 295 11.43 8.13 1.92
N LEU A 296 11.96 6.96 2.31
CA LEU A 296 11.32 5.97 3.17
C LEU A 296 11.01 6.49 4.57
N LYS A 297 9.75 6.38 4.99
CA LYS A 297 9.25 6.79 6.32
C LYS A 297 8.87 5.62 7.21
N TYR A 298 8.44 4.50 6.64
CA TYR A 298 7.97 3.32 7.37
C TYR A 298 8.64 2.07 6.81
N LEU A 299 9.35 1.33 7.66
CA LEU A 299 10.00 0.07 7.31
C LEU A 299 9.52 -1.05 8.22
N CYS A 300 9.03 -2.13 7.60
CA CYS A 300 8.73 -3.39 8.27
C CYS A 300 9.67 -4.47 7.75
N VAL A 301 10.41 -5.12 8.65
CA VAL A 301 11.31 -6.23 8.30
C VAL A 301 10.72 -7.51 8.88
N ILE A 302 10.51 -8.50 8.02
CA ILE A 302 10.00 -9.82 8.38
C ILE A 302 11.02 -10.84 7.89
N ASN A 303 11.76 -11.46 8.80
CA ASN A 303 12.70 -12.52 8.47
C ASN A 303 13.11 -13.23 9.75
N PHE A 304 12.75 -14.50 9.89
CA PHE A 304 12.98 -15.27 11.11
C PHE A 304 14.36 -15.93 11.14
N LYS A 305 15.17 -15.78 10.08
CA LYS A 305 16.51 -16.36 10.00
C LYS A 305 17.58 -15.35 10.41
N PRO A 306 18.68 -15.81 11.03
CA PRO A 306 19.81 -14.95 11.33
C PRO A 306 20.39 -14.31 10.07
N GLN A 307 20.74 -13.03 10.15
CA GLN A 307 21.42 -12.30 9.07
C GLN A 307 22.64 -13.11 8.59
N SER A 308 22.78 -13.28 7.27
CA SER A 308 23.89 -14.04 6.70
C SER A 308 25.21 -13.28 6.86
N SER A 309 26.25 -13.98 7.34
CA SER A 309 27.62 -13.45 7.45
C SER A 309 28.42 -13.55 6.16
N LYS A 310 27.91 -14.23 5.12
CA LYS A 310 28.59 -14.37 3.84
C LYS A 310 28.49 -13.04 3.07
N LEU A 311 29.61 -12.34 2.89
CA LEU A 311 29.72 -11.29 1.87
C LEU A 311 29.53 -11.92 0.49
N ASP A 312 28.58 -11.43 -0.30
CA ASP A 312 28.65 -11.66 -1.75
C ASP A 312 29.69 -10.71 -2.33
N LYS A 313 30.48 -11.21 -3.29
CA LYS A 313 31.39 -10.43 -4.12
C LYS A 313 30.63 -9.51 -5.09
N LEU A 314 29.66 -8.75 -4.60
CA LEU A 314 29.05 -7.67 -5.37
C LEU A 314 30.02 -6.49 -5.37
N ASN A 315 30.13 -5.81 -6.51
CA ASN A 315 31.01 -4.67 -6.81
C ASN A 315 30.72 -3.41 -5.98
N LEU A 316 30.33 -3.55 -4.71
CA LEU A 316 30.38 -2.45 -3.75
C LEU A 316 31.85 -2.23 -3.40
N ASN A 317 32.30 -0.99 -3.52
CA ASN A 317 33.61 -0.60 -3.03
C ASN A 317 33.71 -1.05 -1.56
N TYR A 318 34.78 -1.75 -1.20
CA TYR A 318 34.99 -2.31 0.15
C TYR A 318 34.73 -1.28 1.25
N ASN A 319 34.99 0.00 0.98
CA ASN A 319 34.75 1.12 1.90
C ASN A 319 33.25 1.44 2.15
N GLN A 320 32.35 1.12 1.22
CA GLN A 320 30.90 1.34 1.38
C GLN A 320 30.24 0.22 2.21
N LEU A 321 30.78 -1.00 2.15
CA LEU A 321 30.30 -2.17 2.89
C LEU A 321 30.38 -2.02 4.42
N PHE A 322 31.29 -1.16 4.91
CA PHE A 322 31.45 -0.86 6.33
C PHE A 322 30.93 0.53 6.73
N SER A 323 30.30 1.24 5.79
CA SER A 323 29.74 2.56 6.08
C SER A 323 28.43 2.44 6.87
N VAL A 324 28.22 3.38 7.80
CA VAL A 324 26.96 3.45 8.57
C VAL A 324 25.81 3.76 7.61
N ILE A 325 24.83 2.86 7.53
CA ILE A 325 23.64 3.04 6.69
C ILE A 325 22.79 4.17 7.27
N LYS A 326 22.35 5.12 6.44
CA LYS A 326 21.54 6.26 6.90
C LYS A 326 20.12 6.15 6.37
N TYR A 327 19.14 6.26 7.28
CA TYR A 327 17.73 6.43 6.91
C TYR A 327 17.22 7.77 7.44
N PRO A 328 17.45 8.88 6.73
CA PRO A 328 17.20 10.22 7.25
C PRO A 328 15.72 10.48 7.57
N TYR A 329 14.80 9.86 6.84
CA TYR A 329 13.36 10.10 6.98
C TYR A 329 12.60 8.95 7.64
N LEU A 330 13.27 7.91 8.13
CA LEU A 330 12.58 6.77 8.73
C LEU A 330 12.01 7.16 10.10
N ILE A 331 10.68 7.20 10.17
CA ILE A 331 9.90 7.59 11.35
C ILE A 331 9.46 6.37 12.14
N SER A 332 9.10 5.29 11.44
CA SER A 332 8.58 4.06 12.05
C SER A 332 9.33 2.83 11.56
N LEU A 333 9.77 2.00 12.50
CA LEU A 333 10.48 0.76 12.25
C LEU A 333 9.80 -0.41 12.97
N ARG A 334 9.47 -1.47 12.24
CA ARG A 334 8.85 -2.69 12.77
C ARG A 334 9.76 -3.90 12.57
N LEU A 335 10.10 -4.57 13.68
CA LEU A 335 11.10 -5.66 13.80
C LEU A 335 10.63 -6.82 14.68
N ASP A 336 9.39 -6.80 15.14
CA ASP A 336 8.79 -7.87 15.96
C ASP A 336 8.81 -9.25 15.29
N MET A 337 8.69 -9.26 13.95
CA MET A 337 8.79 -10.49 13.14
C MET A 337 10.18 -10.67 12.50
N ALA A 338 11.21 -10.02 13.06
CA ALA A 338 12.59 -10.09 12.58
C ALA A 338 13.51 -10.75 13.60
N TYR A 339 14.38 -11.65 13.15
CA TYR A 339 15.44 -12.23 13.98
C TYR A 339 16.28 -11.15 14.67
N ILE A 340 16.83 -11.47 15.84
CA ILE A 340 17.54 -10.52 16.71
C ILE A 340 18.69 -9.77 16.02
N HIS A 341 19.36 -10.38 15.03
CA HIS A 341 20.42 -9.74 14.25
C HIS A 341 19.94 -8.46 13.54
N TYR A 342 18.70 -8.43 13.05
CA TYR A 342 18.14 -7.24 12.41
C TYR A 342 17.85 -6.14 13.44
N THR A 343 17.49 -6.51 14.66
CA THR A 343 17.37 -5.55 15.78
C THR A 343 18.71 -4.91 16.09
N ASP A 344 19.79 -5.68 16.17
CA ASP A 344 21.14 -5.10 16.33
C ASP A 344 21.56 -4.28 15.10
N GLN A 345 21.28 -4.73 13.87
CA GLN A 345 21.57 -4.00 12.64
C GLN A 345 21.00 -2.58 12.65
N PHE A 346 19.73 -2.41 13.03
CA PHE A 346 19.07 -1.11 13.01
C PHE A 346 19.31 -0.27 14.26
N LEU A 347 19.31 -0.88 15.45
CA LEU A 347 19.44 -0.10 16.68
C LEU A 347 20.89 0.29 16.98
N ASN A 348 21.89 -0.45 16.49
CA ASN A 348 23.28 -0.12 16.70
C ASN A 348 23.74 1.04 15.79
N GLN A 349 24.09 2.18 16.39
CA GLN A 349 24.49 3.40 15.67
C GLN A 349 25.76 3.21 14.81
N THR A 350 26.59 2.21 15.12
CA THR A 350 27.78 1.89 14.33
C THR A 350 27.45 1.16 13.03
N LYS A 351 26.19 0.71 12.87
CA LYS A 351 25.69 0.00 11.69
C LYS A 351 24.66 0.82 10.93
N THR A 352 23.74 1.46 11.66
CA THR A 352 22.65 2.25 11.06
C THR A 352 22.41 3.53 11.86
N HIS A 353 22.25 4.66 11.18
CA HIS A 353 21.87 5.94 11.78
C HIS A 353 20.42 6.28 11.43
N LEU A 354 19.60 6.46 12.46
CA LEU A 354 18.15 6.65 12.35
C LEU A 354 17.73 7.99 12.96
N PRO A 355 18.02 9.13 12.31
CA PRO A 355 17.89 10.43 12.96
C PRO A 355 16.46 10.86 13.26
N SER A 356 15.47 10.30 12.57
CA SER A 356 14.04 10.68 12.65
C SER A 356 13.16 9.58 13.27
N LEU A 357 13.74 8.52 13.82
CA LEU A 357 12.98 7.39 14.35
C LEU A 357 12.23 7.80 15.63
N THR A 358 10.91 7.83 15.55
CA THR A 358 10.03 8.14 16.69
C THR A 358 9.17 6.96 17.11
N LYS A 359 8.98 5.95 16.25
CA LYS A 359 8.17 4.78 16.52
C LYS A 359 8.94 3.48 16.27
N LEU A 360 9.01 2.62 17.28
CA LEU A 360 9.62 1.29 17.19
C LEU A 360 8.62 0.22 17.60
N THR A 361 8.45 -0.79 16.76
CA THR A 361 7.76 -2.04 17.09
C THR A 361 8.77 -3.16 17.13
N VAL A 362 8.92 -3.84 18.26
CA VAL A 362 9.96 -4.86 18.47
C VAL A 362 9.55 -5.86 19.55
N ASP A 363 10.10 -7.07 19.49
CA ASP A 363 10.02 -8.01 20.60
C ASP A 363 10.88 -7.56 21.79
N TYR A 364 10.35 -7.70 23.01
CA TYR A 364 11.05 -7.22 24.20
C TYR A 364 12.33 -7.98 24.50
N GLU A 365 12.31 -9.31 24.40
CA GLU A 365 13.45 -10.13 24.74
C GLU A 365 14.63 -9.80 23.82
N ARG A 366 14.34 -9.67 22.52
CA ARG A 366 15.31 -9.22 21.51
C ARG A 366 15.84 -7.83 21.82
N LEU A 367 14.98 -6.87 22.17
CA LEU A 367 15.40 -5.52 22.56
C LEU A 367 16.30 -5.54 23.81
N ASN A 368 15.94 -6.32 24.81
CA ASN A 368 16.67 -6.45 26.06
C ASN A 368 18.08 -7.04 25.83
N ILE A 369 18.18 -8.09 25.02
CA ILE A 369 19.47 -8.71 24.66
C ILE A 369 20.33 -7.73 23.85
N VAL A 370 19.79 -7.11 22.79
CA VAL A 370 20.55 -6.19 21.91
C VAL A 370 21.04 -4.97 22.68
N THR A 371 20.25 -4.46 23.63
CA THR A 371 20.64 -3.33 24.47
C THR A 371 21.50 -3.74 25.69
N ARG A 372 21.73 -5.04 25.92
CA ARG A 372 22.38 -5.59 27.12
C ARG A 372 21.74 -5.07 28.40
N ASN A 373 20.43 -5.30 28.56
CA ASN A 373 19.62 -4.75 29.64
C ASN A 373 19.68 -3.21 29.70
N PHE A 374 19.59 -2.55 28.54
CA PHE A 374 19.66 -1.09 28.44
C PHE A 374 20.97 -0.50 28.99
N ARG A 375 22.12 -1.11 28.67
CA ARG A 375 23.47 -0.63 29.05
C ARG A 375 24.43 -0.43 27.86
N LYS A 376 24.17 -1.02 26.69
CA LYS A 376 24.99 -0.90 25.47
C LYS A 376 24.89 0.49 24.82
N THR A 377 25.87 1.36 25.09
CA THR A 377 25.89 2.76 24.62
C THR A 377 25.65 2.93 23.11
N THR A 378 26.14 1.99 22.29
CA THR A 378 26.01 2.09 20.82
C THR A 378 24.57 1.96 20.31
N THR A 379 23.64 1.41 21.09
CA THR A 379 22.22 1.36 20.71
C THR A 379 21.41 2.52 21.25
N ARG A 380 21.94 3.23 22.25
CA ARG A 380 21.24 4.29 22.98
C ARG A 380 20.84 5.46 22.09
N LEU A 381 21.69 5.88 21.15
CA LEU A 381 21.41 7.06 20.32
C LEU A 381 20.16 6.90 19.45
N ASN A 382 20.06 5.77 18.73
CA ASN A 382 18.86 5.49 17.93
C ASN A 382 17.63 5.28 18.81
N CYS A 383 17.77 4.67 19.99
CA CYS A 383 16.65 4.51 20.91
C CYS A 383 16.16 5.82 21.55
N SER A 384 17.07 6.79 21.76
CA SER A 384 16.78 8.00 22.53
C SER A 384 15.70 8.91 21.93
N LYS A 385 15.41 8.72 20.64
CA LYS A 385 14.47 9.52 19.85
C LYS A 385 13.06 8.94 19.82
N ILE A 386 12.91 7.72 20.31
CA ILE A 386 11.64 6.99 20.28
C ILE A 386 10.65 7.63 21.26
N LYS A 387 9.48 7.97 20.71
CA LYS A 387 8.31 8.48 21.42
C LYS A 387 7.24 7.42 21.62
N GLN A 388 7.16 6.46 20.71
CA GLN A 388 6.22 5.35 20.77
C GLN A 388 6.96 4.02 20.66
N LEU A 389 6.93 3.23 21.74
CA LEU A 389 7.45 1.87 21.76
C LEU A 389 6.28 0.88 21.79
N ILE A 390 6.17 0.06 20.75
CA ILE A 390 5.21 -1.04 20.70
C ILE A 390 5.99 -2.32 20.92
N ILE A 391 5.63 -3.04 21.98
CA ILE A 391 6.22 -4.33 22.27
C ILE A 391 5.26 -5.40 21.77
N SER A 392 5.73 -6.21 20.84
CA SER A 392 5.00 -7.42 20.48
C SER A 392 5.17 -8.44 21.61
N PRO A 393 4.07 -9.03 22.11
CA PRO A 393 4.12 -9.89 23.26
C PRO A 393 4.85 -11.19 22.91
N PRO A 394 5.81 -11.65 23.72
CA PRO A 394 5.85 -13.05 24.05
C PRO A 394 4.69 -13.33 25.01
N ILE A 395 4.23 -14.56 25.00
CA ILE A 395 3.30 -15.12 25.99
C ILE A 395 3.59 -14.54 27.41
N MET A 396 2.58 -13.87 28.01
CA MET A 396 2.45 -13.30 29.36
C MET A 396 2.56 -11.78 29.59
N ASN A 397 1.48 -11.25 30.20
CA ASN A 397 1.29 -9.89 30.75
C ASN A 397 2.31 -9.44 31.83
N SER A 398 3.23 -10.30 32.30
CA SER A 398 4.18 -9.97 33.37
C SER A 398 5.38 -9.12 32.91
N ILE A 399 5.61 -9.02 31.61
CA ILE A 399 6.83 -8.45 31.03
C ILE A 399 6.81 -6.91 31.06
N VAL A 400 5.68 -6.26 30.77
CA VAL A 400 5.56 -4.78 30.72
C VAL A 400 5.90 -4.14 32.06
N THR A 401 5.39 -4.74 33.15
CA THR A 401 5.63 -4.28 34.53
C THR A 401 7.10 -4.41 34.93
N ASN A 402 7.82 -5.39 34.37
CA ASN A 402 9.24 -5.58 34.62
C ASN A 402 10.13 -4.64 33.77
N MET A 403 9.70 -4.20 32.57
CA MET A 403 10.48 -3.27 31.75
C MET A 403 10.71 -1.93 32.43
N ARG A 404 9.63 -1.34 32.96
CA ARG A 404 9.66 -0.03 33.62
C ARG A 404 10.47 -0.03 34.92
N ARG A 405 10.78 -1.22 35.46
CA ARG A 405 11.60 -1.38 36.67
C ARG A 405 13.10 -1.37 36.40
N SER A 406 13.55 -1.47 35.15
CA SER A 406 14.97 -1.31 34.83
C SER A 406 15.39 0.15 35.04
N LYS A 407 16.33 0.38 35.97
CA LYS A 407 16.88 1.72 36.27
C LYS A 407 17.41 2.46 35.04
N HIS A 408 17.81 1.72 33.98
CA HIS A 408 18.39 2.31 32.77
C HIS A 408 17.39 2.47 31.62
N PHE A 409 16.17 1.93 31.73
CA PHE A 409 15.17 2.02 30.67
C PHE A 409 14.85 3.48 30.30
N ASN A 410 14.61 4.33 31.31
CA ASN A 410 14.32 5.75 31.10
C ASN A 410 15.50 6.52 30.49
N LEU A 411 16.74 6.04 30.68
CA LEU A 411 17.93 6.64 30.04
C LEU A 411 18.04 6.28 28.55
N TYR A 412 17.39 5.18 28.13
CA TYR A 412 17.34 4.71 26.75
C TYR A 412 16.21 5.33 25.96
N PHE A 413 15.08 5.61 26.61
CA PHE A 413 13.88 6.17 25.98
C PHE A 413 13.43 7.44 26.74
N PRO A 414 14.25 8.51 26.75
CA PRO A 414 13.93 9.73 27.49
C PRO A 414 12.73 10.51 26.90
N LEU A 415 12.40 10.28 25.62
CA LEU A 415 11.28 10.93 24.94
C LEU A 415 10.02 10.05 24.87
N LEU A 416 9.97 8.94 25.61
CA LEU A 416 8.88 7.97 25.50
C LEU A 416 7.56 8.56 26.01
N GLU A 417 6.63 8.81 25.09
CA GLU A 417 5.28 9.31 25.36
C GLU A 417 4.30 8.14 25.54
N SER A 418 4.50 7.04 24.80
CA SER A 418 3.64 5.85 24.88
C SER A 418 4.42 4.54 24.78
N CYS A 419 4.04 3.56 25.59
CA CYS A 419 4.52 2.19 25.53
C CYS A 419 3.32 1.25 25.58
N VAL A 420 3.08 0.51 24.50
CA VAL A 420 1.88 -0.32 24.33
C VAL A 420 2.30 -1.76 24.02
N CYS A 421 1.56 -2.73 24.56
CA CYS A 421 1.63 -4.11 24.09
C CYS A 421 0.60 -4.31 22.99
N SER A 422 1.03 -4.74 21.81
CA SER A 422 0.11 -5.12 20.74
C SER A 422 -0.49 -6.48 21.08
N LEU A 423 -1.76 -6.54 21.45
CA LEU A 423 -2.52 -7.79 21.31
C LEU A 423 -2.80 -7.95 19.81
N GLU A 424 -2.44 -9.09 19.23
CA GLU A 424 -2.72 -9.37 17.83
C GLU A 424 -4.22 -9.62 17.67
N ASP A 425 -4.92 -8.72 16.99
CA ASP A 425 -6.14 -9.04 16.25
C ASP A 425 -5.74 -9.01 14.75
N GLU A 426 -5.71 -10.18 14.11
CA GLU A 426 -5.48 -10.35 12.65
C GLU A 426 -6.68 -9.90 11.80
#